data_AF-A0A943L4R2-F1
#
_entry.id   AF-A0A943L4R2-F1
#
_cell.length_a   1.000
_cell.length_b   1.000
_cell.length_c   1.000
_cell.angle_alpha   90.00
_cell.angle_beta   90.00
_cell.angle_gamma   90.00
#
_symmetry.space_group_name_H-M   'P 1'
#
loop_
_entity.id
_entity.type
_entity.pdbx_description
1 polymer ?
#
loop_
_entity_poly.entity_id
_entity_poly.type
_entity_poly.pdbx_seq_one_letter_code
_entity_poly.pdbx_strand_id
1 'polypeptide(L)' 'FRLQISRAENTKPYFIFSDKQMMGLIYRMPKNKVELKEVSGFGDVKIERYGDALLKIINE' A
#
# COMPACT_ATOMS: atom_id res chain seq x y z
N PHE A 1 -1.80 6.82 6.98
CA PHE A 1 -2.02 5.43 6.55
C PHE A 1 -1.27 4.38 7.38
N ARG A 2 0.04 4.11 7.18
CA ARG A 2 0.75 2.98 7.84
C ARG A 2 0.57 2.92 9.35
N LEU A 3 0.75 4.04 10.05
CA LEU A 3 0.58 4.12 11.50
C LEU A 3 -0.84 3.79 11.97
N GLN A 4 -1.85 4.14 11.18
CA GLN A 4 -3.25 3.88 11.53
C GLN A 4 -3.56 2.39 11.38
N ILE A 5 -3.19 1.79 10.24
CA ILE A 5 -3.38 0.35 10.03
C ILE A 5 -2.58 -0.47 11.04
N SER A 6 -1.33 -0.06 11.33
CA SER A 6 -0.48 -0.80 12.26
C SER A 6 -1.06 -0.82 13.67
N ARG A 7 -1.68 0.29 14.11
CA ARG A 7 -2.40 0.35 15.39
C ARG A 7 -3.65 -0.54 15.38
N ALA A 8 -4.40 -0.55 14.29
CA ALA A 8 -5.60 -1.38 14.15
C ALA A 8 -5.27 -2.89 14.14
N GLU A 9 -4.19 -3.29 13.48
CA GLU A 9 -3.75 -4.69 13.39
C GLU A 9 -2.77 -5.12 14.49
N ASN A 10 -2.48 -4.24 15.45
CA ASN A 10 -1.49 -4.46 16.51
C ASN A 10 -0.12 -4.95 15.98
N THR A 11 0.34 -4.33 14.91
CA THR A 11 1.61 -4.65 14.22
C THR A 11 2.48 -3.41 14.08
N LYS A 12 3.73 -3.58 13.66
CA LYS A 12 4.64 -2.45 13.42
C LYS A 12 4.36 -1.82 12.04
N PRO A 13 4.47 -0.49 11.87
CA PRO A 13 4.15 0.20 10.62
C PRO A 13 4.85 -0.35 9.37
N TYR A 14 6.09 -0.81 9.51
CA TYR A 14 6.87 -1.35 8.40
C TYR A 14 6.39 -2.72 7.91
N PHE A 15 5.61 -3.46 8.72
CA PHE A 15 5.00 -4.72 8.27
C PHE A 15 3.84 -4.49 7.30
N ILE A 16 3.17 -3.33 7.36
CA ILE A 16 2.12 -2.96 6.40
C ILE A 16 2.75 -2.82 5.01
N PHE A 17 3.70 -1.89 4.87
CA PHE A 17 4.63 -1.83 3.74
C PHE A 17 5.91 -1.08 4.09
N SER A 18 7.00 -1.47 3.43
CA SER A 18 8.33 -0.89 3.60
C SER A 18 8.43 0.50 2.97
N ASP A 19 9.47 1.25 3.31
CA ASP A 19 9.71 2.56 2.70
C ASP A 19 9.98 2.44 1.20
N LYS A 20 10.64 1.37 0.74
CA LYS A 20 10.83 1.08 -0.68
C LYS A 20 9.48 0.93 -1.41
N GLN A 21 8.53 0.25 -0.78
CA GLN A 21 7.17 0.09 -1.29
C GLN A 21 6.43 1.43 -1.32
N MET A 22 6.58 2.26 -0.28
CA MET A 22 6.01 3.61 -0.25
C MET A 22 6.54 4.49 -1.37
N MET A 23 7.86 4.49 -1.58
CA MET A 23 8.48 5.24 -2.69
C MET A 23 8.01 4.72 -4.05
N GLY A 24 7.84 3.41 -4.20
CA GLY A 24 7.27 2.82 -5.41
C GLY A 24 5.84 3.29 -5.69
N LEU A 25 5.00 3.40 -4.66
CA LEU A 25 3.65 3.95 -4.78
C LEU A 25 3.67 5.43 -5.21
N ILE A 26 4.50 6.25 -4.55
CA ILE A 26 4.62 7.69 -4.85
C ILE A 26 5.15 7.91 -6.27
N TYR A 27 6.12 7.10 -6.70
CA TYR A 27 6.70 7.23 -8.03
C TYR A 27 5.74 6.80 -9.14
N ARG A 28 4.99 5.70 -8.95
CA ARG A 28 4.07 5.18 -9.96
C ARG A 28 2.68 5.82 -9.94
N MET A 29 2.22 6.33 -8.80
CA MET A 29 0.87 6.88 -8.60
C MET A 29 -0.24 5.95 -9.17
N PRO A 30 -0.27 4.66 -8.78
CA PRO A 30 -1.17 3.69 -9.38
C PRO A 30 -2.64 4.09 -9.23
N LYS A 31 -3.41 3.94 -10.30
CA LYS A 31 -4.82 4.32 -10.39
C LYS A 31 -5.78 3.16 -10.21
N ASN A 32 -5.29 1.92 -10.29
CA ASN A 32 -6.08 0.71 -10.12
C ASN A 32 -5.24 -0.43 -9.51
N LYS A 33 -5.90 -1.55 -9.16
CA LYS A 33 -5.24 -2.73 -8.55
C LYS A 33 -4.21 -3.38 -9.46
N VAL A 34 -4.40 -3.28 -10.79
CA VAL A 34 -3.46 -3.85 -11.78
C VAL A 34 -2.14 -3.09 -11.72
N GLU A 35 -2.19 -1.77 -11.76
CA GLU A 35 -1.00 -0.90 -11.60
C GLU A 35 -0.36 -1.04 -10.22
N LEU A 36 -1.18 -1.23 -9.17
CA LEU A 36 -0.68 -1.48 -7.81
C LEU A 36 0.17 -2.77 -7.75
N LYS A 37 -0.20 -3.79 -8.52
CA LYS A 37 0.54 -5.07 -8.64
C LYS A 37 1.90 -4.91 -9.32
N GLU A 38 2.06 -3.89 -10.15
CA GLU A 38 3.36 -3.57 -10.76
C GLU A 38 4.32 -2.86 -9.79
N VAL A 39 3.82 -2.38 -8.64
CA VAL A 39 4.67 -1.79 -7.61
C VAL A 39 5.42 -2.90 -6.89
N SER A 40 6.76 -2.88 -6.98
CA SER A 40 7.62 -3.90 -6.40
C SER A 40 7.30 -4.16 -4.92
N GLY A 41 6.87 -5.39 -4.62
CA GLY A 41 6.53 -5.86 -3.28
C GLY A 41 5.06 -5.69 -2.87
N PHE A 42 4.20 -5.14 -3.73
CA PHE A 42 2.75 -5.29 -3.60
C PHE A 42 2.30 -6.58 -4.30
N GLY A 43 2.31 -7.68 -3.54
CA GLY A 43 1.70 -8.93 -3.96
C GLY A 43 0.19 -8.96 -3.70
N ASP A 44 -0.49 -9.98 -4.23
CA ASP A 44 -1.96 -10.11 -4.20
C ASP A 44 -2.54 -9.96 -2.78
N VAL A 45 -1.92 -10.56 -1.77
CA VAL A 45 -2.37 -10.46 -0.36
C VAL A 45 -2.41 -9.01 0.15
N LYS A 46 -1.39 -8.20 -0.18
CA LYS A 46 -1.35 -6.79 0.25
C LYS A 46 -2.32 -5.92 -0.52
N ILE A 47 -2.53 -6.23 -1.81
CA ILE A 47 -3.48 -5.53 -2.66
C ILE A 47 -4.92 -5.82 -2.20
N GLU A 48 -5.21 -7.06 -1.84
CA GLU A 48 -6.52 -7.44 -1.31
C GLU A 48 -6.80 -6.75 0.02
N ARG A 49 -5.81 -6.72 0.93
CA ARG A 49 -5.97 -6.10 2.26
C ARG A 49 -5.98 -4.57 2.24
N TYR A 50 -5.08 -3.96 1.48
CA TYR A 50 -4.80 -2.52 1.58
C TYR A 50 -5.01 -1.76 0.28
N GLY A 51 -5.21 -2.46 -0.84
CA GLY A 51 -5.21 -1.85 -2.17
C GLY A 51 -6.32 -0.84 -2.35
N ASP A 52 -7.55 -1.13 -1.93
CA ASP A 52 -8.67 -0.19 -2.07
C ASP A 52 -8.45 1.09 -1.26
N ALA A 53 -7.96 0.95 -0.03
CA ALA A 53 -7.67 2.10 0.83
C ALA A 53 -6.48 2.93 0.32
N LEU A 54 -5.44 2.27 -0.22
CA LEU A 54 -4.30 2.95 -0.86
C LEU A 54 -4.72 3.70 -2.11
N LEU A 55 -5.48 3.05 -3.00
CA LEU A 55 -5.96 3.66 -4.25
C LEU A 55 -6.89 4.84 -3.97
N LYS A 56 -7.71 4.77 -2.92
CA LYS A 56 -8.51 5.92 -2.48
C LYS A 56 -7.61 7.11 -2.12
N ILE A 57 -6.57 6.90 -1.32
CA ILE A 57 -5.65 7.97 -0.88
C ILE A 57 -4.82 8.53 -2.04
N ILE A 58 -4.42 7.69 -3.00
CA ILE A 58 -3.60 8.12 -4.15
C ILE A 58 -4.43 8.91 -5.17
N ASN A 59 -5.76 8.72 -5.18
CA ASN A 59 -6.69 9.37 -6.10
C ASN A 59 -7.44 10.56 -5.49
N GLU A 60 -7.17 10.88 -4.23
CA GLU A 60 -7.69 12.06 -3.51
C GLU A 60 -6.71 13.24 -3.67
#